data_AF-A0A918G9F2-F1
#
_entry.id   AF-A0A918G9F2-F1
#
_cell.length_a   1.000
_cell.length_b   1.000
_cell.length_c   1.000
_cell.angle_alpha   90.00
_cell.angle_beta   90.00
_cell.angle_gamma   90.00
#
_symmetry.space_group_name_H-M   'P 1'
#
loop_
_entity.id
_entity.type
_entity.pdbx_description
1 polymer ?
#
loop_
_entity_poly.entity_id
_entity_poly.type
_entity_poly.pdbx_seq_one_letter_code
_entity_poly.pdbx_strand_id
1 'polypeptide(L)'
;MVLTGCQSTVDGGAVREAALEFRPVVVSYPTNALTPGVTSSACPGKAASADKACRQSADLAPAGSTPADPAAQMAALNALDCGGADPLDADPALPLAACDRDGVELFILDKAFLDERHVAEATSGIDPQGVGYVVTLSFTAEGTDIWARHTESHVNERVAFLVDGKVVSAPTIQGAIHGDTTIHGGVNGFTRDEAENLVAALGG
;
A
#
# COMPACT_ATOMS: atom_id res chain seq x y z
N MET A 1 9.60 -54.40 -16.17
CA MET A 1 10.15 -53.82 -14.93
C MET A 1 10.23 -52.33 -15.17
N VAL A 2 9.21 -51.59 -14.70
CA VAL A 2 9.05 -50.16 -14.90
C VAL A 2 9.62 -49.48 -13.67
N LEU A 3 10.67 -48.67 -13.82
CA LEU A 3 11.10 -47.75 -12.78
C LEU A 3 11.04 -46.33 -13.35
N THR A 4 9.83 -45.80 -13.21
CA THR A 4 9.42 -44.43 -12.93
C THR A 4 10.56 -43.42 -12.76
N GLY A 5 10.66 -42.48 -13.69
CA GLY A 5 11.34 -41.21 -13.48
C GLY A 5 10.52 -40.30 -12.58
N CYS A 6 11.16 -39.71 -11.57
CA CYS A 6 10.66 -38.50 -10.92
C CYS A 6 11.26 -37.31 -11.66
N GLN A 7 10.51 -36.76 -12.62
CA GLN A 7 10.69 -35.38 -13.06
C GLN A 7 10.14 -34.49 -11.95
N SER A 8 11.04 -33.88 -11.16
CA SER A 8 10.71 -32.72 -10.35
C SER A 8 10.44 -31.56 -11.31
N THR A 9 9.17 -31.32 -11.60
CA THR A 9 8.71 -30.04 -12.14
C THR A 9 8.92 -29.00 -11.04
N VAL A 10 10.03 -28.28 -11.14
CA VAL A 10 10.10 -26.92 -10.60
C VAL A 10 9.12 -26.11 -11.42
N ASP A 11 7.89 -25.98 -10.92
CA ASP A 11 6.98 -24.95 -11.39
C ASP A 11 7.72 -23.62 -11.18
N GLY A 12 8.17 -23.04 -12.29
CA GLY A 12 8.60 -21.65 -12.35
C GLY A 12 7.40 -20.77 -12.08
N GLY A 13 6.95 -20.76 -10.82
CA GLY A 13 6.07 -19.75 -10.30
C GLY A 13 6.80 -18.44 -10.49
N ALA A 14 6.35 -17.63 -11.45
CA ALA A 14 6.73 -16.25 -11.51
C ALA A 14 6.59 -15.70 -10.09
N VAL A 15 7.70 -15.34 -9.46
CA VAL A 15 7.68 -14.47 -8.30
C VAL A 15 6.86 -13.28 -8.76
N ARG A 16 5.64 -13.14 -8.23
CA ARG A 16 4.88 -11.93 -8.46
C ARG A 16 5.70 -10.85 -7.78
N GLU A 17 6.25 -9.94 -8.59
CA GLU A 17 6.80 -8.69 -8.07
C GLU A 17 5.67 -8.05 -7.26
N ALA A 18 5.92 -7.82 -5.98
CA ALA A 18 4.97 -7.10 -5.14
C ALA A 18 5.06 -5.64 -5.55
N ALA A 19 3.91 -5.00 -5.78
CA ALA A 19 3.87 -3.58 -6.06
C ALA A 19 3.98 -2.83 -4.72
N LEU A 20 5.17 -2.30 -4.40
CA LEU A 20 5.39 -1.48 -3.21
C LEU A 20 5.27 -0.02 -3.60
N GLU A 21 4.30 0.69 -3.05
CA GLU A 21 4.08 2.09 -3.35
C GLU A 21 4.11 2.94 -2.08
N PHE A 22 4.62 4.17 -2.22
CA PHE A 22 4.58 5.19 -1.17
C PHE A 22 3.64 6.29 -1.64
N ARG A 23 2.57 6.51 -0.88
CA ARG A 23 1.53 7.48 -1.21
C ARG A 23 1.27 8.44 -0.04
N PRO A 24 1.13 9.75 -0.27
CA PRO A 24 0.69 10.68 0.76
C PRO A 24 -0.74 10.33 1.19
N VAL A 25 -1.02 10.43 2.50
CA VAL A 25 -2.38 10.27 3.02
C VAL A 25 -3.12 11.60 2.91
N VAL A 26 -4.17 11.64 2.11
CA VAL A 26 -5.05 12.82 1.99
C VAL A 26 -5.98 12.88 3.20
N VAL A 27 -6.64 11.76 3.49
CA VAL A 27 -7.53 11.62 4.64
C VAL A 27 -7.65 10.14 5.01
N SER A 28 -7.91 9.86 6.28
CA SER A 28 -8.23 8.52 6.74
C SER A 28 -9.39 8.50 7.74
N TYR A 29 -10.08 7.36 7.82
CA TYR A 29 -11.24 7.15 8.68
C TYR A 29 -11.18 5.76 9.31
N PRO A 30 -11.59 5.58 10.57
CA PRO A 30 -11.72 4.23 11.12
C PRO A 30 -12.84 3.48 10.40
N THR A 31 -12.69 2.17 10.17
CA THR A 31 -13.69 1.39 9.43
C THR A 31 -15.06 1.35 10.11
N ASN A 32 -15.10 1.49 11.43
CA ASN A 32 -16.34 1.58 12.20
C ASN A 32 -17.12 2.90 12.02
N ALA A 33 -16.53 3.90 11.34
CA ALA A 33 -17.24 5.13 10.97
C ALA A 33 -18.14 4.94 9.75
N LEU A 34 -17.99 3.84 9.00
CA LEU A 34 -18.84 3.51 7.87
C LEU A 34 -19.92 2.50 8.25
N THR A 35 -21.10 2.62 7.64
CA THR A 35 -22.14 1.59 7.72
C THR A 35 -21.96 0.59 6.57
N PRO A 36 -21.57 -0.68 6.86
CA PRO A 36 -21.36 -1.68 5.81
C PRO A 36 -22.63 -1.89 4.97
N GLY A 37 -22.49 -1.84 3.65
CA GLY A 37 -23.56 -2.22 2.71
C GLY A 37 -24.48 -1.10 2.23
N VAL A 38 -24.17 0.17 2.49
CA VAL A 38 -24.81 1.27 1.74
C VAL A 38 -24.12 1.36 0.38
N THR A 39 -24.68 0.69 -0.63
CA THR A 39 -24.25 0.87 -2.02
C THR A 39 -24.48 2.32 -2.40
N SER A 40 -23.41 3.12 -2.41
CA SER A 40 -23.44 4.48 -2.94
C SER A 40 -23.79 4.41 -4.43
N SER A 41 -24.84 5.11 -4.86
CA SER A 41 -25.20 5.18 -6.29
C SER A 41 -24.11 5.85 -7.14
N ALA A 42 -23.17 6.56 -6.51
CA ALA A 42 -21.99 7.14 -7.15
C ALA A 42 -20.91 6.10 -7.45
N CYS A 43 -20.95 4.92 -6.80
CA CYS A 43 -20.05 3.81 -7.04
C CYS A 43 -20.86 2.51 -7.21
N PRO A 44 -21.34 2.20 -8.43
CA PRO A 44 -22.11 0.98 -8.66
C PRO A 44 -21.25 -0.26 -8.36
N GLY A 45 -21.49 -0.87 -7.19
CA GLY A 45 -20.72 -2.01 -6.69
C GLY A 45 -20.95 -3.32 -7.44
N LYS A 46 -19.89 -4.15 -7.47
CA LYS A 46 -19.73 -5.53 -8.01
C LYS A 46 -19.20 -5.72 -9.43
N ALA A 47 -18.71 -4.69 -10.10
CA ALA A 47 -17.82 -4.88 -11.25
C ALA A 47 -16.40 -4.42 -10.88
N ALA A 48 -15.39 -5.27 -11.08
CA ALA A 48 -13.99 -4.95 -10.77
C ALA A 48 -13.50 -3.63 -11.44
N SER A 49 -14.04 -3.30 -12.62
CA SER A 49 -13.74 -2.04 -13.32
C SER A 49 -14.48 -0.81 -12.73
N ALA A 50 -15.66 -1.00 -12.15
CA ALA A 50 -16.40 0.07 -11.47
C ALA A 50 -15.79 0.38 -10.10
N ASP A 51 -15.22 -0.64 -9.45
CA ASP A 51 -14.44 -0.49 -8.22
C ASP A 51 -13.18 0.35 -8.46
N LYS A 52 -12.39 0.02 -9.49
CA LYS A 52 -11.18 0.80 -9.86
C LYS A 52 -11.49 2.26 -10.18
N ALA A 53 -12.50 2.53 -11.01
CA ALA A 53 -12.85 3.89 -11.41
C ALA A 53 -13.25 4.76 -10.21
N CYS A 54 -13.99 4.21 -9.27
CA CYS A 54 -14.36 4.91 -8.05
C CYS A 54 -13.18 5.11 -7.10
N ARG A 55 -12.41 4.04 -6.88
CA ARG A 55 -11.26 4.07 -5.98
C ARG A 55 -10.10 4.87 -6.52
N GLN A 56 -10.06 5.17 -7.82
CA GLN A 56 -9.00 5.96 -8.44
C GLN A 56 -9.50 7.23 -9.15
N SER A 57 -10.66 7.77 -8.74
CA SER A 57 -11.13 9.04 -9.28
C SER A 57 -10.12 10.15 -8.97
N ALA A 58 -9.91 11.03 -9.95
CA ALA A 58 -9.09 12.23 -9.76
C ALA A 58 -9.66 13.16 -8.68
N ASP A 59 -10.97 13.07 -8.39
CA ASP A 59 -11.65 13.90 -7.40
C ASP A 59 -11.34 13.50 -5.95
N LEU A 60 -10.65 12.37 -5.73
CA LEU A 60 -10.31 11.89 -4.39
C LEU A 60 -9.19 12.70 -3.73
N ALA A 61 -8.27 13.27 -4.51
CA ALA A 61 -7.13 14.02 -4.03
C ALA A 61 -7.07 15.41 -4.70
N PRO A 62 -6.45 16.42 -4.05
CA PRO A 62 -6.26 17.72 -4.68
C PRO A 62 -5.42 17.62 -5.96
N ALA A 63 -5.81 18.35 -7.00
CA ALA A 63 -5.08 18.42 -8.27
C ALA A 63 -4.87 19.88 -8.68
N GLY A 64 -3.68 20.41 -8.42
CA GLY A 64 -3.37 21.82 -8.67
C GLY A 64 -4.26 22.74 -7.83
N SER A 65 -5.09 23.57 -8.48
CA SER A 65 -6.06 24.45 -7.80
C SER A 65 -7.41 23.79 -7.52
N THR A 66 -7.61 22.55 -7.94
CA THR A 66 -8.87 21.82 -7.72
C THR A 66 -8.79 21.08 -6.37
N PRO A 67 -9.65 21.43 -5.40
CA PRO A 67 -9.71 20.70 -4.14
C PRO A 67 -10.32 19.30 -4.34
N ALA A 68 -10.02 18.38 -3.44
CA ALA A 68 -10.69 17.08 -3.40
C ALA A 68 -12.20 17.25 -3.15
N ASP A 69 -13.02 16.36 -3.71
CA ASP A 69 -14.47 16.31 -3.52
C ASP A 69 -14.82 15.38 -2.34
N PRO A 70 -15.33 15.91 -1.21
CA PRO A 70 -15.72 15.09 -0.07
C PRO A 70 -16.80 14.05 -0.40
N ALA A 71 -17.68 14.32 -1.37
CA ALA A 71 -18.71 13.37 -1.78
C ALA A 71 -18.11 12.18 -2.54
N ALA A 72 -17.13 12.44 -3.41
CA ALA A 72 -16.39 11.40 -4.12
C ALA A 72 -15.58 10.53 -3.15
N GLN A 73 -14.90 11.15 -2.18
CA GLN A 73 -14.18 10.44 -1.12
C GLN A 73 -15.11 9.51 -0.34
N MET A 74 -16.23 10.03 0.15
CA MET A 74 -17.19 9.22 0.90
C MET A 74 -17.79 8.09 0.05
N ALA A 75 -18.05 8.33 -1.24
CA ALA A 75 -18.55 7.30 -2.14
C ALA A 75 -17.54 6.17 -2.38
N ALA A 76 -16.27 6.50 -2.61
CA ALA A 76 -15.21 5.53 -2.82
C ALA A 76 -14.96 4.69 -1.56
N LEU A 77 -14.94 5.31 -0.38
CA LEU A 77 -14.75 4.61 0.88
C LEU A 77 -15.90 3.65 1.21
N ASN A 78 -17.15 4.06 0.96
CA ASN A 78 -18.32 3.20 1.17
C ASN A 78 -18.40 2.00 0.19
N ALA A 79 -17.64 2.05 -0.91
CA ALA A 79 -17.57 0.96 -1.87
C ALA A 79 -16.54 -0.12 -1.47
N LEU A 80 -15.65 0.17 -0.52
CA LEU A 80 -14.59 -0.75 -0.10
C LEU A 80 -15.14 -1.98 0.64
N ASP A 81 -14.65 -3.15 0.26
CA ASP A 81 -14.83 -4.40 0.99
C ASP A 81 -13.49 -4.88 1.57
N CYS A 82 -13.19 -4.46 2.80
CA CYS A 82 -11.94 -4.83 3.49
C CYS A 82 -11.92 -6.28 3.98
N GLY A 83 -13.00 -7.05 3.81
CA GLY A 83 -13.11 -8.43 4.28
C GLY A 83 -12.46 -9.48 3.37
N GLY A 84 -12.01 -9.07 2.18
CA GLY A 84 -11.56 -9.99 1.12
C GLY A 84 -10.15 -9.73 0.57
N ALA A 85 -9.77 -10.61 -0.36
CA ALA A 85 -8.67 -10.33 -1.28
C ALA A 85 -9.08 -9.13 -2.14
N ASP A 86 -8.17 -8.16 -2.26
CA ASP A 86 -8.38 -6.92 -3.01
C ASP A 86 -7.38 -6.87 -4.17
N PRO A 87 -7.59 -7.64 -5.25
CA PRO A 87 -6.68 -7.66 -6.40
C PRO A 87 -6.95 -6.44 -7.28
N LEU A 88 -6.66 -5.25 -6.77
CA LEU A 88 -6.73 -4.01 -7.53
C LEU A 88 -5.39 -3.76 -8.21
N ASP A 89 -5.39 -3.71 -9.55
CA ASP A 89 -4.26 -3.24 -10.34
C ASP A 89 -4.22 -1.70 -10.33
N ALA A 90 -3.89 -1.13 -9.17
CA ALA A 90 -3.96 0.31 -8.96
C ALA A 90 -2.95 1.05 -9.86
N ASP A 91 -3.42 2.08 -10.56
CA ASP A 91 -2.52 2.98 -11.28
C ASP A 91 -1.76 3.88 -10.28
N PRO A 92 -0.41 3.90 -10.25
CA PRO A 92 0.38 4.76 -9.38
C PRO A 92 0.16 6.26 -9.64
N ALA A 93 -0.23 6.64 -10.86
CA ALA A 93 -0.43 8.03 -11.26
C ALA A 93 -1.81 8.61 -10.91
N LEU A 94 -2.69 7.80 -10.29
CA LEU A 94 -4.02 8.23 -9.85
C LEU A 94 -4.13 8.15 -8.32
N PRO A 95 -5.02 8.94 -7.70
CA PRO A 95 -5.39 8.75 -6.30
C PRO A 95 -5.88 7.33 -6.03
N LEU A 96 -5.95 6.95 -4.75
CA LEU A 96 -6.41 5.62 -4.35
C LEU A 96 -7.22 5.65 -3.06
N ALA A 97 -8.43 5.09 -3.09
CA ALA A 97 -9.16 4.66 -1.91
C ALA A 97 -8.77 3.22 -1.56
N ALA A 98 -8.28 2.97 -0.34
CA ALA A 98 -7.79 1.66 0.07
C ALA A 98 -8.10 1.36 1.54
N CYS A 99 -8.18 0.08 1.86
CA CYS A 99 -8.17 -0.41 3.24
C CYS A 99 -6.73 -0.56 3.73
N ASP A 100 -6.52 -0.49 5.05
CA ASP A 100 -5.37 -1.17 5.63
C ASP A 100 -5.50 -2.69 5.58
N ARG A 101 -4.35 -3.34 5.78
CA ARG A 101 -4.26 -4.79 5.87
C ARG A 101 -5.09 -5.38 7.02
N ASP A 102 -5.31 -4.62 8.09
CA ASP A 102 -6.01 -5.06 9.30
C ASP A 102 -7.52 -4.81 9.23
N GLY A 103 -8.00 -4.06 8.22
CA GLY A 103 -9.41 -3.70 8.06
C GLY A 103 -9.95 -2.78 9.17
N VAL A 104 -9.08 -1.99 9.80
CA VAL A 104 -9.45 -1.07 10.89
C VAL A 104 -9.41 0.40 10.47
N GLU A 105 -8.70 0.73 9.40
CA GLU A 105 -8.59 2.08 8.87
C GLU A 105 -8.75 2.10 7.33
N LEU A 106 -9.44 3.13 6.85
CA LEU A 106 -9.66 3.40 5.44
C LEU A 106 -8.91 4.66 5.05
N PHE A 107 -8.34 4.67 3.85
CA PHE A 107 -7.49 5.73 3.37
C PHE A 107 -7.97 6.26 2.03
N ILE A 108 -7.90 7.57 1.90
CA ILE A 108 -7.76 8.23 0.61
C ILE A 108 -6.32 8.69 0.49
N LEU A 109 -5.69 8.26 -0.59
CA LEU A 109 -4.28 8.44 -0.87
C LEU A 109 -4.12 9.24 -2.15
N ASP A 110 -3.10 10.08 -2.19
CA ASP A 110 -2.68 10.74 -3.42
C ASP A 110 -1.89 9.75 -4.31
N LYS A 111 -1.37 10.26 -5.42
CA LYS A 111 -0.51 9.52 -6.35
C LYS A 111 0.73 8.98 -5.64
N ALA A 112 1.22 7.85 -6.13
CA ALA A 112 2.51 7.34 -5.69
C ALA A 112 3.61 8.30 -6.11
N PHE A 113 4.49 8.66 -5.16
CA PHE A 113 5.66 9.48 -5.45
C PHE A 113 6.97 8.65 -5.41
N LEU A 114 6.91 7.44 -4.86
CA LEU A 114 7.99 6.47 -4.78
C LEU A 114 7.40 5.07 -4.91
N ASP A 115 8.17 4.15 -5.49
CA ASP A 115 7.75 2.77 -5.72
C ASP A 115 8.93 1.78 -5.58
N GLU A 116 8.68 0.48 -5.76
CA GLU A 116 9.68 -0.59 -5.62
C GLU A 116 10.95 -0.37 -6.45
N ARG A 117 10.88 0.33 -7.59
CA ARG A 117 12.03 0.57 -8.48
C ARG A 117 13.07 1.50 -7.85
N HIS A 118 12.66 2.23 -6.82
CA HIS A 118 13.52 3.12 -6.06
C HIS A 118 14.13 2.45 -4.82
N VAL A 119 13.78 1.19 -4.54
CA VAL A 119 14.39 0.39 -3.49
C VAL A 119 15.63 -0.31 -4.05
N ALA A 120 16.76 -0.16 -3.36
CA ALA A 120 18.00 -0.84 -3.69
C ALA A 120 18.15 -2.19 -2.97
N GLU A 121 17.68 -2.25 -1.72
CA GLU A 121 17.74 -3.46 -0.89
C GLU A 121 16.58 -3.46 0.10
N ALA A 122 16.05 -4.64 0.38
CA ALA A 122 15.06 -4.86 1.43
C ALA A 122 15.58 -5.96 2.37
N THR A 123 15.45 -5.76 3.67
CA THR A 123 15.79 -6.79 4.67
C THR A 123 14.66 -6.92 5.67
N SER A 124 14.48 -8.12 6.24
CA SER A 124 13.48 -8.38 7.27
C SER A 124 14.15 -8.74 8.59
N GLY A 125 13.60 -8.27 9.69
CA GLY A 125 14.10 -8.57 11.03
C GLY A 125 12.99 -8.57 12.07
N ILE A 126 13.29 -9.09 13.26
CA ILE A 126 12.40 -8.98 14.42
C ILE A 126 12.27 -7.49 14.78
N ASP A 127 11.04 -7.02 15.03
CA ASP A 127 10.80 -5.65 15.48
C ASP A 127 11.50 -5.41 16.84
N PRO A 128 12.50 -4.52 16.93
CA PRO A 128 13.18 -4.25 18.19
C PRO A 128 12.34 -3.40 19.16
N GLN A 129 11.26 -2.77 18.69
CA GLN A 129 10.39 -1.87 19.46
C GLN A 129 9.01 -2.48 19.74
N GLY A 130 8.73 -3.68 19.24
CA GLY A 130 7.38 -4.22 19.23
C GLY A 130 7.29 -5.72 19.10
N VAL A 131 6.20 -6.17 18.50
CA VAL A 131 5.89 -7.59 18.26
C VAL A 131 5.92 -7.83 16.76
N GLY A 132 6.44 -8.99 16.35
CA GLY A 132 6.46 -9.42 14.96
C GLY A 132 7.74 -9.02 14.24
N TYR A 133 7.64 -8.93 12.92
CA TYR A 133 8.73 -8.60 12.02
C TYR A 133 8.49 -7.23 11.37
N VAL A 134 9.59 -6.60 10.99
CA VAL A 134 9.63 -5.37 10.20
C VAL A 134 10.42 -5.60 8.92
N VAL A 135 10.18 -4.75 7.94
CA VAL A 135 10.98 -4.69 6.70
C VAL A 135 11.71 -3.36 6.66
N THR A 136 13.02 -3.40 6.57
CA THR A 136 13.87 -2.22 6.40
C THR A 136 14.28 -2.10 4.94
N LEU A 137 14.06 -0.91 4.38
CA LEU A 137 14.33 -0.58 2.99
C LEU A 137 15.51 0.39 2.91
N SER A 138 16.47 0.07 2.06
CA SER A 138 17.49 0.99 1.59
C SER A 138 17.14 1.42 0.17
N PHE A 139 17.15 2.72 -0.09
CA PHE A 139 16.78 3.26 -1.40
C PHE A 139 17.99 3.36 -2.33
N THR A 140 17.72 3.40 -3.64
CA THR A 140 18.69 3.84 -4.64
C THR A 140 19.05 5.31 -4.41
N ALA A 141 20.12 5.83 -5.02
CA ALA A 141 20.47 7.24 -4.89
C ALA A 141 19.32 8.19 -5.30
N GLU A 142 18.62 7.87 -6.40
CA GLU A 142 17.43 8.62 -6.82
C GLU A 142 16.29 8.50 -5.80
N GLY A 143 16.05 7.29 -5.28
CA GLY A 143 15.04 7.05 -4.26
C GLY A 143 15.30 7.79 -2.96
N THR A 144 16.56 7.82 -2.50
CA THR A 144 16.98 8.59 -1.32
C THR A 144 16.70 10.08 -1.51
N ASP A 145 17.01 10.64 -2.69
CA ASP A 145 16.76 12.07 -2.97
C ASP A 145 15.27 12.39 -3.04
N ILE A 146 14.45 11.52 -3.62
CA ILE A 146 12.99 11.68 -3.66
C ILE A 146 12.43 11.59 -2.24
N TRP A 147 12.79 10.56 -1.48
CA TRP A 147 12.29 10.34 -0.13
C TRP A 147 12.71 11.43 0.86
N ALA A 148 13.96 11.86 0.81
CA ALA A 148 14.47 12.95 1.65
C ALA A 148 13.72 14.26 1.40
N ARG A 149 13.56 14.65 0.12
CA ARG A 149 12.80 15.86 -0.23
C ARG A 149 11.34 15.76 0.20
N HIS A 150 10.71 14.60 0.01
CA HIS A 150 9.31 14.41 0.39
C HIS A 150 9.13 14.54 1.91
N THR A 151 9.97 13.85 2.69
CA THR A 151 9.88 13.89 4.15
C THR A 151 10.25 15.25 4.74
N GLU A 152 11.17 16.00 4.10
CA GLU A 152 11.51 17.36 4.51
C GLU A 152 10.33 18.34 4.34
N SER A 153 9.55 18.22 3.25
CA SER A 153 8.46 19.15 2.96
C SER A 153 7.11 18.79 3.60
N HIS A 154 6.96 17.59 4.16
CA HIS A 154 5.68 17.07 4.69
C HIS A 154 5.78 16.63 6.16
N VAL A 155 6.56 17.34 6.98
CA VAL A 155 6.68 17.05 8.41
C VAL A 155 5.31 17.19 9.12
N ASN A 156 4.98 16.22 9.96
CA ASN A 156 3.68 16.01 10.61
C ASN A 156 2.54 15.49 9.70
N GLU A 157 2.83 15.19 8.44
CA GLU A 157 1.87 14.50 7.56
C GLU A 157 2.12 12.99 7.58
N ARG A 158 1.16 12.21 7.05
CA ARG A 158 1.26 10.74 6.98
C ARG A 158 1.59 10.30 5.56
N VAL A 159 2.44 9.26 5.46
CA VAL A 159 2.72 8.55 4.21
C VAL A 159 2.31 7.11 4.39
N ALA A 160 1.46 6.61 3.48
CA ALA A 160 1.08 5.22 3.43
C ALA A 160 2.12 4.42 2.61
N PHE A 161 2.48 3.26 3.15
CA PHE A 161 3.21 2.22 2.44
C PHE A 161 2.21 1.15 2.03
N LEU A 162 2.18 0.84 0.74
CA LEU A 162 1.23 -0.10 0.17
C LEU A 162 1.97 -1.28 -0.40
N VAL A 163 1.40 -2.47 -0.21
CA VAL A 163 1.85 -3.70 -0.88
C VAL A 163 0.64 -4.26 -1.61
N ASP A 164 0.74 -4.39 -2.94
CA ASP A 164 -0.34 -4.87 -3.80
C ASP A 164 -1.66 -4.11 -3.58
N GLY A 165 -1.59 -2.78 -3.46
CA GLY A 165 -2.75 -1.90 -3.27
C GLY A 165 -3.36 -1.88 -1.87
N LYS A 166 -2.82 -2.63 -0.90
CA LYS A 166 -3.24 -2.59 0.51
C LYS A 166 -2.27 -1.78 1.37
N VAL A 167 -2.79 -0.91 2.23
CA VAL A 167 -1.95 -0.14 3.16
C VAL A 167 -1.43 -1.06 4.26
N VAL A 168 -0.11 -1.25 4.33
CA VAL A 168 0.52 -2.05 5.39
C VAL A 168 0.88 -1.21 6.61
N SER A 169 1.22 0.05 6.40
CA SER A 169 1.36 1.05 7.47
C SER A 169 1.26 2.46 6.91
N ALA A 170 0.95 3.43 7.78
CA ALA A 170 0.87 4.84 7.40
C ALA A 170 1.42 5.74 8.52
N PRO A 171 2.75 5.73 8.77
CA PRO A 171 3.37 6.52 9.83
C PRO A 171 3.29 8.03 9.56
N THR A 172 3.42 8.81 10.63
CA THR A 172 3.62 10.25 10.56
C THR A 172 5.09 10.58 10.34
N ILE A 173 5.38 11.46 9.39
CA ILE A 173 6.72 11.99 9.13
C ILE A 173 7.13 12.89 10.30
N GLN A 174 8.24 12.56 10.95
CA GLN A 174 8.78 13.31 12.09
C GLN A 174 9.88 14.31 11.71
N GLY A 175 10.40 14.21 10.49
CA GLY A 175 11.49 15.03 9.96
C GLY A 175 12.02 14.45 8.65
N ALA A 176 12.99 15.13 8.05
CA ALA A 176 13.66 14.66 6.84
C ALA A 176 14.41 13.33 7.10
N ILE A 177 14.25 12.37 6.19
CA ILE A 177 14.88 11.05 6.27
C ILE A 177 15.83 10.88 5.08
N HIS A 178 17.13 10.78 5.36
CA HIS A 178 18.19 10.65 4.36
C HIS A 178 18.74 9.22 4.22
N GLY A 179 18.14 8.25 4.91
CA GLY A 179 18.63 6.87 4.97
C GLY A 179 17.50 5.86 4.95
N ASP A 180 17.76 4.71 5.56
CA ASP A 180 16.85 3.57 5.55
C ASP A 180 15.49 3.90 6.18
N THR A 181 14.46 3.23 5.68
CA THR A 181 13.09 3.36 6.20
C THR A 181 12.56 2.01 6.62
N THR A 182 11.94 1.96 7.79
CA THR A 182 11.36 0.72 8.34
C THR A 182 9.85 0.73 8.18
N ILE A 183 9.34 -0.34 7.57
CA ILE A 183 7.92 -0.62 7.41
C ILE A 183 7.50 -1.60 8.51
N HIS A 184 6.47 -1.21 9.26
CA HIS A 184 5.82 -2.07 10.23
C HIS A 184 4.58 -2.71 9.60
N GLY A 185 4.28 -3.96 9.97
CA GLY A 185 3.16 -4.71 9.39
C GLY A 185 1.81 -4.45 10.07
N GLY A 186 1.45 -3.20 10.32
CA GLY A 186 0.19 -2.84 10.98
C GLY A 186 0.19 -3.13 12.49
N VAL A 187 -0.99 -3.38 13.06
CA VAL A 187 -1.20 -3.51 14.52
C VAL A 187 -0.46 -4.72 15.10
N ASN A 188 -0.37 -5.81 14.33
CA ASN A 188 0.24 -7.07 14.77
C ASN A 188 1.67 -7.28 14.25
N GLY A 189 2.22 -6.32 13.50
CA GLY A 189 3.47 -6.48 12.77
C GLY A 189 3.36 -7.51 11.64
N PHE A 190 4.44 -7.70 10.88
CA PHE A 190 4.50 -8.80 9.92
C PHE A 190 4.73 -10.13 10.65
N THR A 191 4.15 -11.20 10.12
CA THR A 191 4.71 -12.54 10.41
C THR A 191 6.08 -12.68 9.76
N ARG A 192 6.87 -13.67 10.20
CA ARG A 192 8.16 -13.97 9.57
C ARG A 192 8.01 -14.19 8.07
N ASP A 193 7.09 -15.08 7.69
CA ASP A 193 6.87 -15.47 6.30
C ASP A 193 6.37 -14.27 5.47
N GLU A 194 5.51 -13.41 6.03
CA GLU A 194 5.07 -12.18 5.35
C GLU A 194 6.23 -11.22 5.07
N ALA A 195 7.10 -10.98 6.07
CA ALA A 195 8.24 -10.09 5.91
C ALA A 195 9.27 -10.66 4.92
N GLU A 196 9.56 -11.96 5.00
CA GLU A 196 10.47 -12.66 4.08
C GLU A 196 9.92 -12.67 2.65
N ASN A 197 8.61 -12.88 2.47
CA ASN A 197 7.97 -12.83 1.16
C ASN A 197 7.99 -11.42 0.56
N LEU A 198 7.75 -10.37 1.37
CA LEU A 198 7.85 -8.99 0.92
C LEU A 198 9.27 -8.65 0.48
N VAL A 199 10.28 -9.01 1.27
CA VAL A 199 11.69 -8.83 0.90
C VAL A 199 12.03 -9.55 -0.41
N ALA A 200 11.62 -10.82 -0.54
CA ALA A 200 11.87 -11.59 -1.76
C ALA A 200 11.21 -10.95 -3.00
N ALA A 201 10.02 -10.38 -2.83
CA ALA A 201 9.28 -9.72 -3.91
C ALA A 201 9.87 -8.36 -4.31
N LEU A 202 10.68 -7.73 -3.46
CA LEU A 202 11.39 -6.46 -3.71
C LEU A 202 12.83 -6.66 -4.24
N GLY A 203 13.20 -7.89 -4.59
CA GLY A 203 14.49 -8.19 -5.22
C GLY A 203 15.62 -8.50 -4.22
N GLY A 204 15.32 -9.32 -3.21
CA GLY A 204 16.31 -9.81 -2.23
C GLY A 204 17.59 -10.42 -2.81
#